data_AF-A0A2B7WGP6-F1
#
_entry.id   AF-A0A2B7WGP6-F1
#
_cell.length_a   1.000
_cell.length_b   1.000
_cell.length_c   1.000
_cell.angle_alpha   90.00
_cell.angle_beta   90.00
_cell.angle_gamma   90.00
#
_symmetry.space_group_name_H-M   'P 1'
#
loop_
_entity.id
_entity.type
_entity.pdbx_description
1 polymer ?
#
loop_
_entity_poly.entity_id
_entity_poly.type
_entity_poly.pdbx_seq_one_letter_code
_entity_poly.pdbx_strand_id
1 'polypeptide(L)'
;MGILTSLFQFTLLLGLANTQIVKRPLIKNARDLDERFDAVLPAPQNYTYTKWSEAEIARGIPTDPAWLASLYDTTSEYYCKDDFSVYNVTFPDCPEPWLVGHCARAEKSREETFNLLGRLPSSARGGVSDVLHMAFPPNVRMRVGRDNSAIFGGTFRPADGIKMILTALIRGAGPGMPMDEFMKAVEADSCVADEDASQELERGGGYFWSLESGLAIAAYMKLVKTPPIDASCMSNQLKILRPILDKRWDTPGQCPNKIAPKLVKHKPILFPRGIEVLNVDPVPDPEFATVILWDKSDGIPEWFLHESRIKRRDDPSRIYCELENIQVFNVSYSDCDQDPWTLGRCTDAQESVDDIVRRVGRLPAGLRSYITHLIAFENPYAAGGALLTLNYVIIYGEVNDSVYMHEAAHHIDRDFYQNATFLAAKAADACYPSEYSKRNDVELFAEIGVTYLYDKSGKTLLERGYDASCLSHELNALEDYAGDDFQQTSKCFKRRQNSRVIHPTDAEFANLEPYISEVVMERFPDKPAEPWDWRQEINLHRG
;
A
#
# COMPACT_ATOMS: atom_id res chain seq x y z
N MET A 1 -15.70 20.76 7.71
CA MET A 1 -16.38 19.50 8.10
C MET A 1 -15.78 18.40 7.25
N GLY A 2 -14.68 17.81 7.72
CA GLY A 2 -13.92 16.81 6.99
C GLY A 2 -14.44 15.41 7.31
N ILE A 3 -14.73 14.65 6.26
CA ILE A 3 -15.03 13.22 6.34
C ILE A 3 -13.69 12.49 6.45
N LEU A 4 -13.35 12.02 7.65
CA LEU A 4 -12.23 11.11 7.85
C LEU A 4 -12.55 9.75 7.21
N THR A 5 -11.70 9.33 6.28
CA THR A 5 -11.78 8.04 5.58
C THR A 5 -11.54 6.87 6.54
N SER A 6 -12.52 5.97 6.58
CA SER A 6 -12.68 4.81 7.49
C SER A 6 -11.60 3.70 7.42
N LEU A 7 -10.55 3.83 6.61
CA LEU A 7 -9.54 2.77 6.43
C LEU A 7 -8.38 2.81 7.45
N PHE A 8 -8.19 3.93 8.15
CA PHE A 8 -7.10 4.08 9.13
C PHE A 8 -7.45 3.70 10.58
N GLN A 9 -8.69 3.27 10.86
CA GLN A 9 -9.11 2.89 12.21
C GLN A 9 -8.78 1.44 12.61
N PHE A 10 -8.34 0.58 11.69
CA PHE A 10 -8.06 -0.83 12.04
C PHE A 10 -6.63 -1.11 12.55
N THR A 11 -5.70 -0.16 12.40
CA THR A 11 -4.29 -0.38 12.80
C THR A 11 -3.77 0.56 13.90
N LEU A 12 -4.55 1.57 14.33
CA LEU A 12 -4.05 2.63 15.23
C LEU A 12 -4.76 2.78 16.59
N LEU A 13 -5.57 1.80 17.02
CA LEU A 13 -6.20 1.80 18.35
C LEU A 13 -5.90 0.56 19.21
N LEU A 14 -4.76 -0.11 18.98
CA LEU A 14 -4.28 -1.23 19.81
C LEU A 14 -2.92 -0.94 20.47
N GLY A 15 -2.76 0.28 20.95
CA GLY A 15 -1.67 0.64 21.86
C GLY A 15 -2.26 1.23 23.12
N LEU A 16 -2.38 0.41 24.16
CA LEU A 16 -2.52 0.69 25.61
C LEU A 16 -3.64 -0.16 26.25
N ALA A 17 -3.24 -0.97 27.24
CA ALA A 17 -3.98 -2.00 28.00
C ALA A 17 -4.21 -3.35 27.28
N ASN A 18 -3.13 -4.13 27.12
CA ASN A 18 -3.18 -5.53 26.68
C ASN A 18 -3.58 -6.44 27.86
N THR A 19 -4.86 -6.49 28.22
CA THR A 19 -5.38 -7.52 29.14
C THR A 19 -5.59 -8.81 28.35
N GLN A 20 -4.75 -9.82 28.58
CA GLN A 20 -4.95 -11.16 28.02
C GLN A 20 -6.33 -11.69 28.45
N ILE A 21 -7.20 -11.99 27.48
CA ILE A 21 -8.52 -12.53 27.75
C ILE A 21 -8.44 -14.05 27.65
N VAL A 22 -8.46 -14.74 28.78
CA VAL A 22 -8.45 -16.21 28.80
C VAL A 22 -9.87 -16.75 28.71
N LYS A 23 -10.24 -17.33 27.55
CA LYS A 23 -11.53 -18.02 27.33
C LYS A 23 -11.29 -19.47 26.99
N ARG A 24 -12.14 -20.38 27.47
CA ARG A 24 -12.07 -21.79 27.09
C ARG A 24 -12.62 -21.98 25.67
N PRO A 25 -12.08 -22.88 24.86
CA PRO A 25 -12.70 -23.26 23.59
C PRO A 25 -13.95 -24.13 23.84
N LEU A 26 -15.01 -23.93 23.07
CA LEU A 26 -16.23 -24.77 23.10
C LEU A 26 -15.95 -26.14 22.50
N ILE A 27 -15.26 -26.17 21.36
CA ILE A 27 -14.77 -27.38 20.69
C ILE A 27 -13.31 -27.21 20.32
N LYS A 28 -12.62 -28.31 19.96
CA LYS A 28 -11.22 -28.24 19.57
C LYS A 28 -11.01 -27.38 18.34
N ASN A 29 -11.70 -27.70 17.24
CA ASN A 29 -11.62 -26.98 16.00
C ASN A 29 -13.00 -26.84 15.37
N ALA A 30 -13.43 -25.63 15.01
CA ALA A 30 -14.72 -25.44 14.34
C ALA A 30 -14.83 -26.17 12.99
N ARG A 31 -13.70 -26.46 12.33
CA ARG A 31 -13.62 -27.25 11.09
C ARG A 31 -13.99 -28.72 11.27
N ASP A 32 -13.99 -29.24 12.50
CA ASP A 32 -14.48 -30.60 12.79
C ASP A 32 -15.99 -30.72 12.48
N LEU A 33 -16.68 -29.60 12.34
CA LEU A 33 -18.09 -29.54 11.98
C LEU A 33 -18.33 -29.58 10.46
N ASP A 34 -17.30 -29.32 9.63
CA ASP A 34 -17.43 -29.11 8.19
C ASP A 34 -18.14 -30.27 7.47
N GLU A 35 -17.81 -31.53 7.77
CA GLU A 35 -18.43 -32.69 7.08
C GLU A 35 -19.93 -32.77 7.33
N ARG A 36 -20.34 -32.52 8.58
CA ARG A 36 -21.77 -32.50 8.96
C ARG A 36 -22.46 -31.29 8.36
N PHE A 37 -21.71 -30.21 8.21
CA PHE A 37 -22.17 -28.97 7.63
C PHE A 37 -22.40 -29.09 6.11
N ASP A 38 -21.44 -29.67 5.40
CA ASP A 38 -21.50 -29.99 3.97
C ASP A 38 -22.73 -30.86 3.65
N ALA A 39 -23.07 -31.79 4.53
CA ALA A 39 -24.21 -32.69 4.36
C ALA A 39 -25.58 -31.99 4.47
N VAL A 40 -25.66 -30.82 5.12
CA VAL A 40 -26.92 -30.06 5.30
C VAL A 40 -27.00 -28.79 4.46
N LEU A 41 -25.90 -28.39 3.83
CA LEU A 41 -25.89 -27.24 2.93
C LEU A 41 -26.83 -27.48 1.73
N PRO A 42 -27.55 -26.44 1.27
CA PRO A 42 -28.34 -26.53 0.06
C PRO A 42 -27.50 -27.06 -1.11
N ALA A 43 -28.14 -27.80 -2.01
CA ALA A 43 -27.54 -28.09 -3.30
C ALA A 43 -27.23 -26.76 -4.02
N PRO A 44 -26.16 -26.69 -4.82
CA PRO A 44 -25.89 -25.49 -5.60
C PRO A 44 -27.10 -25.15 -6.49
N GLN A 45 -27.51 -23.90 -6.48
CA GLN A 45 -28.52 -23.41 -7.42
C GLN A 45 -28.01 -23.51 -8.85
N ASN A 46 -28.92 -23.71 -9.80
CA ASN A 46 -28.61 -23.58 -11.22
C ASN A 46 -28.08 -22.16 -11.49
N TYR A 47 -27.21 -22.04 -12.49
CA TYR A 47 -26.64 -20.76 -12.91
C TYR A 47 -26.46 -20.73 -14.43
N THR A 48 -26.33 -19.52 -14.95
CA THR A 48 -25.81 -19.26 -16.29
C THR A 48 -24.50 -18.51 -16.16
N TYR A 49 -23.63 -18.59 -17.16
CA TYR A 49 -22.40 -17.81 -17.15
C TYR A 49 -21.97 -17.39 -18.54
N THR A 50 -21.23 -16.29 -18.61
CA THR A 50 -20.54 -15.82 -19.81
C THR A 50 -19.07 -15.57 -19.46
N LYS A 51 -18.17 -15.98 -20.36
CA LYS A 51 -16.74 -15.74 -20.20
C LYS A 51 -16.41 -14.35 -20.76
N TRP A 52 -15.63 -13.57 -20.02
CA TRP A 52 -15.11 -12.29 -20.49
C TRP A 52 -14.09 -12.50 -21.61
N SER A 53 -14.14 -11.61 -22.60
CA SER A 53 -13.10 -11.45 -23.61
C SER A 53 -11.87 -10.72 -23.06
N GLU A 54 -10.75 -10.78 -23.79
CA GLU A 54 -9.54 -10.01 -23.44
C GLU A 54 -9.82 -8.51 -23.36
N ALA A 55 -10.65 -7.97 -24.26
CA ALA A 55 -11.05 -6.57 -24.23
C ALA A 55 -11.81 -6.21 -22.95
N GLU A 56 -12.61 -7.13 -22.41
CA GLU A 56 -13.32 -6.90 -21.16
C GLU A 56 -12.39 -6.93 -19.95
N ILE A 57 -11.43 -7.86 -19.92
CA ILE A 57 -10.37 -7.92 -18.90
C ILE A 57 -9.50 -6.65 -18.94
N ALA A 58 -9.16 -6.16 -20.14
CA ALA A 58 -8.37 -4.94 -20.34
C ALA A 58 -9.07 -3.66 -19.84
N ARG A 59 -10.40 -3.65 -19.69
CA ARG A 59 -11.12 -2.53 -19.05
C ARG A 59 -10.90 -2.48 -17.55
N GLY A 60 -10.50 -3.60 -16.93
CA GLY A 60 -10.10 -3.66 -15.53
C GLY A 60 -10.52 -4.96 -14.85
N ILE A 61 -9.86 -5.24 -13.73
CA ILE A 61 -10.11 -6.39 -12.85
C ILE A 61 -10.33 -5.90 -11.42
N PRO A 62 -10.85 -6.74 -10.51
CA PRO A 62 -10.98 -6.37 -9.10
C PRO A 62 -9.65 -5.89 -8.50
N THR A 63 -9.74 -4.96 -7.55
CA THR A 63 -8.59 -4.27 -6.95
C THR A 63 -7.71 -5.15 -6.07
N ASP A 64 -8.16 -6.36 -5.71
CA ASP A 64 -7.37 -7.21 -4.83
C ASP A 64 -6.07 -7.66 -5.52
N PRO A 65 -4.90 -7.56 -4.86
CA PRO A 65 -3.60 -7.98 -5.37
C PRO A 65 -3.54 -9.40 -5.91
N ALA A 66 -4.33 -10.35 -5.39
CA ALA A 66 -4.33 -11.73 -5.88
C ALA A 66 -4.86 -11.83 -7.32
N TRP A 67 -5.78 -10.95 -7.73
CA TRP A 67 -6.24 -10.87 -9.12
C TRP A 67 -5.12 -10.39 -10.04
N LEU A 68 -4.39 -9.35 -9.63
CA LEU A 68 -3.24 -8.83 -10.37
C LEU A 68 -2.13 -9.88 -10.47
N ALA A 69 -1.82 -10.54 -9.35
CA ALA A 69 -0.81 -11.58 -9.28
C ALA A 69 -1.12 -12.77 -10.20
N SER A 70 -2.39 -13.18 -10.24
CA SER A 70 -2.85 -14.29 -11.09
C SER A 70 -2.76 -13.98 -12.59
N LEU A 71 -2.91 -12.71 -13.00
CA LEU A 71 -3.01 -12.32 -14.41
C LEU A 71 -1.74 -11.68 -14.99
N TYR A 72 -0.98 -10.96 -14.18
CA TYR A 72 0.06 -10.04 -14.67
C TYR A 72 1.44 -10.21 -14.02
N ASP A 73 1.53 -10.73 -12.80
CA ASP A 73 2.83 -10.93 -12.13
C ASP A 73 3.45 -12.28 -12.49
N THR A 74 4.34 -12.31 -13.49
CA THR A 74 5.03 -13.54 -13.93
C THR A 74 5.92 -14.18 -12.86
N THR A 75 6.24 -13.46 -11.78
CA THR A 75 7.06 -13.97 -10.68
C THR A 75 6.23 -14.55 -9.54
N SER A 76 4.92 -14.27 -9.52
CA SER A 76 4.00 -14.83 -8.54
C SER A 76 3.85 -16.34 -8.73
N GLU A 77 3.85 -17.07 -7.63
CA GLU A 77 3.53 -18.51 -7.64
C GLU A 77 2.07 -18.80 -8.06
N TYR A 78 1.21 -17.77 -8.03
CA TYR A 78 -0.20 -17.84 -8.42
C TYR A 78 -0.43 -17.45 -9.89
N TYR A 79 0.61 -16.98 -10.59
CA TYR A 79 0.52 -16.53 -11.97
C TYR A 79 -0.10 -17.60 -12.84
N CYS A 80 -1.16 -17.26 -13.57
CA CYS A 80 -1.96 -18.22 -14.33
C CYS A 80 -2.52 -17.63 -15.62
N LYS A 81 -1.94 -16.54 -16.14
CA LYS A 81 -2.49 -15.77 -17.26
C LYS A 81 -3.07 -16.61 -18.42
N ASP A 82 -2.31 -17.58 -18.92
CA ASP A 82 -2.69 -18.40 -20.08
C ASP A 82 -3.84 -19.38 -19.80
N ASP A 83 -4.00 -19.77 -18.54
CA ASP A 83 -5.02 -20.70 -18.04
C ASP A 83 -6.13 -19.96 -17.26
N PHE A 84 -6.07 -18.62 -17.19
CA PHE A 84 -6.98 -17.81 -16.41
C PHE A 84 -8.23 -17.48 -17.22
N SER A 85 -9.37 -17.46 -16.54
CA SER A 85 -10.64 -17.06 -17.14
C SER A 85 -11.46 -16.25 -16.14
N VAL A 86 -12.09 -15.21 -16.66
CA VAL A 86 -13.01 -14.35 -15.92
C VAL A 86 -14.42 -14.60 -16.42
N TYR A 87 -15.38 -14.72 -15.50
CA TYR A 87 -16.75 -15.07 -15.81
C TYR A 87 -17.73 -14.13 -15.12
N ASN A 88 -18.79 -13.77 -15.83
CA ASN A 88 -20.03 -13.30 -15.23
C ASN A 88 -20.90 -14.52 -14.93
N VAL A 89 -21.20 -14.78 -13.66
CA VAL A 89 -22.04 -15.90 -13.21
C VAL A 89 -23.37 -15.36 -12.66
N THR A 90 -24.50 -15.77 -13.23
CA THR A 90 -25.84 -15.28 -12.87
C THR A 90 -26.71 -16.41 -12.33
N PHE A 91 -27.39 -16.15 -11.21
CA PHE A 91 -28.29 -17.10 -10.55
C PHE A 91 -29.77 -16.70 -10.73
N PRO A 92 -30.73 -17.65 -10.80
CA PRO A 92 -32.14 -17.36 -11.06
C PRO A 92 -32.80 -16.40 -10.06
N ASP A 93 -32.34 -16.38 -8.81
CA ASP A 93 -32.88 -15.53 -7.75
C ASP A 93 -32.27 -14.11 -7.72
N CYS A 94 -31.36 -13.81 -8.68
CA CYS A 94 -30.59 -12.58 -8.72
C CYS A 94 -30.15 -12.21 -10.15
N PRO A 95 -30.75 -11.17 -10.78
CA PRO A 95 -30.55 -10.89 -12.20
C PRO A 95 -29.15 -10.38 -12.55
N GLU A 96 -28.46 -9.75 -11.60
CA GLU A 96 -27.11 -9.23 -11.83
C GLU A 96 -26.05 -10.34 -11.69
N PRO A 97 -24.99 -10.38 -12.52
CA PRO A 97 -23.93 -11.40 -12.45
C PRO A 97 -22.89 -11.12 -11.36
N TRP A 98 -22.29 -12.17 -10.79
CA TRP A 98 -21.07 -12.08 -9.99
C TRP A 98 -19.85 -12.26 -10.87
N LEU A 99 -18.77 -11.56 -10.55
CA LEU A 99 -17.51 -11.70 -11.23
C LEU A 99 -16.71 -12.86 -10.62
N VAL A 100 -16.32 -13.84 -11.42
CA VAL A 100 -15.54 -14.99 -10.94
C VAL A 100 -14.29 -15.18 -11.77
N GLY A 101 -13.13 -15.11 -11.13
CA GLY A 101 -11.82 -15.42 -11.69
C GLY A 101 -11.45 -16.85 -11.36
N HIS A 102 -11.00 -17.60 -12.35
CA HIS A 102 -10.63 -18.99 -12.18
C HIS A 102 -9.41 -19.34 -13.01
N CYS A 103 -8.41 -19.90 -12.34
CA CYS A 103 -7.25 -20.50 -12.97
C CYS A 103 -7.52 -22.00 -13.25
N ALA A 104 -7.37 -22.45 -14.50
CA ALA A 104 -7.59 -23.87 -14.85
C ALA A 104 -6.58 -24.83 -14.18
N ARG A 105 -5.44 -24.31 -13.69
CA ARG A 105 -4.45 -25.06 -12.89
C ARG A 105 -4.79 -25.13 -11.40
N ALA A 106 -5.88 -24.50 -10.97
CA ALA A 106 -6.32 -24.57 -9.57
C ALA A 106 -6.82 -25.99 -9.23
N GLU A 107 -6.73 -26.36 -7.95
CA GLU A 107 -6.99 -27.74 -7.52
C GLU A 107 -8.47 -28.16 -7.62
N LYS A 108 -9.38 -27.20 -7.50
CA LYS A 108 -10.81 -27.37 -7.72
C LYS A 108 -11.23 -26.90 -9.10
N SER A 109 -12.23 -27.56 -9.67
CA SER A 109 -12.82 -27.18 -10.94
C SER A 109 -13.52 -25.81 -10.88
N ARG A 110 -13.70 -25.20 -12.04
CA ARG A 110 -14.51 -23.98 -12.22
C ARG A 110 -15.92 -24.15 -11.66
N GLU A 111 -16.55 -25.30 -11.92
CA GLU A 111 -17.90 -25.62 -11.44
C GLU A 111 -17.93 -25.66 -9.92
N GLU A 112 -16.92 -26.25 -9.27
CA GLU A 112 -16.79 -26.21 -7.81
C GLU A 112 -16.64 -24.79 -7.27
N THR A 113 -15.91 -23.91 -7.96
CA THR A 113 -15.81 -22.49 -7.59
C THR A 113 -17.17 -21.78 -7.71
N PHE A 114 -17.91 -21.99 -8.81
CA PHE A 114 -19.26 -21.42 -8.98
C PHE A 114 -20.24 -21.96 -7.94
N ASN A 115 -20.10 -23.23 -7.57
CA ASN A 115 -20.94 -23.88 -6.58
C ASN A 115 -20.77 -23.29 -5.18
N LEU A 116 -19.64 -22.67 -4.83
CA LEU A 116 -19.51 -21.93 -3.57
C LEU A 116 -20.55 -20.80 -3.47
N LEU A 117 -20.70 -20.01 -4.54
CA LEU A 117 -21.77 -19.02 -4.63
C LEU A 117 -23.15 -19.70 -4.70
N GLY A 118 -23.28 -20.73 -5.53
CA GLY A 118 -24.56 -21.40 -5.77
C GLY A 118 -25.22 -21.99 -4.53
N ARG A 119 -24.44 -22.35 -3.51
CA ARG A 119 -24.94 -22.92 -2.24
C ARG A 119 -25.39 -21.88 -1.23
N LEU A 120 -25.01 -20.61 -1.42
CA LEU A 120 -25.39 -19.52 -0.54
C LEU A 120 -26.78 -18.96 -0.92
N PRO A 121 -27.61 -18.56 0.06
CA PRO A 121 -28.81 -17.77 -0.20
C PRO A 121 -28.50 -16.42 -0.88
N SER A 122 -29.44 -15.86 -1.63
CA SER A 122 -29.25 -14.61 -2.41
C SER A 122 -28.74 -13.43 -1.57
N SER A 123 -29.26 -13.23 -0.36
CA SER A 123 -28.85 -12.14 0.54
C SER A 123 -27.43 -12.31 1.07
N ALA A 124 -27.01 -13.55 1.33
CA ALA A 124 -25.65 -13.90 1.71
C ALA A 124 -24.66 -13.72 0.54
N ARG A 125 -25.02 -14.22 -0.65
CA ARG A 125 -24.24 -14.00 -1.88
C ARG A 125 -24.06 -12.53 -2.23
N GLY A 126 -25.09 -11.69 -2.00
CA GLY A 126 -25.08 -10.29 -2.39
C GLY A 126 -23.91 -9.50 -1.81
N GLY A 127 -23.44 -9.84 -0.61
CA GLY A 127 -22.31 -9.15 -0.01
C GLY A 127 -20.92 -9.60 -0.52
N VAL A 128 -20.87 -10.49 -1.49
CA VAL A 128 -19.64 -10.84 -2.22
C VAL A 128 -19.69 -10.15 -3.58
N SER A 129 -18.68 -9.35 -3.91
CA SER A 129 -18.57 -8.66 -5.20
C SER A 129 -17.97 -9.55 -6.27
N ASP A 130 -16.93 -10.30 -5.90
CA ASP A 130 -16.17 -11.14 -6.79
C ASP A 130 -15.55 -12.33 -6.04
N VAL A 131 -15.28 -13.40 -6.81
CA VAL A 131 -14.65 -14.61 -6.30
C VAL A 131 -13.43 -14.92 -7.15
N LEU A 132 -12.30 -15.21 -6.52
CA LEU A 132 -11.08 -15.65 -7.20
C LEU A 132 -10.69 -17.05 -6.71
N HIS A 133 -10.44 -17.96 -7.65
CA HIS A 133 -9.78 -19.22 -7.36
C HIS A 133 -8.49 -19.32 -8.19
N MET A 134 -7.35 -19.14 -7.51
CA MET A 134 -6.04 -19.00 -8.14
C MET A 134 -5.28 -20.34 -8.21
N ALA A 135 -4.23 -20.39 -9.05
CA ALA A 135 -3.25 -21.48 -8.95
C ALA A 135 -2.62 -21.44 -7.56
N PHE A 136 -2.48 -22.59 -6.91
CA PHE A 136 -1.88 -22.65 -5.57
C PHE A 136 -1.06 -23.93 -5.43
N PRO A 137 0.04 -23.92 -4.68
CA PRO A 137 0.83 -25.13 -4.46
C PRO A 137 -0.01 -26.29 -3.89
N PRO A 138 0.22 -27.53 -4.34
CA PRO A 138 -0.48 -28.69 -3.80
C PRO A 138 -0.31 -28.81 -2.28
N ASN A 139 -1.37 -29.25 -1.59
CA ASN A 139 -1.43 -29.45 -0.12
C ASN A 139 -1.37 -28.18 0.73
N VAL A 140 -1.39 -26.99 0.12
CA VAL A 140 -1.56 -25.73 0.84
C VAL A 140 -2.96 -25.20 0.54
N ARG A 141 -3.62 -24.63 1.54
CA ARG A 141 -4.96 -24.08 1.41
C ARG A 141 -4.90 -22.63 1.82
N MET A 142 -5.53 -21.77 1.03
CA MET A 142 -5.65 -20.36 1.35
C MET A 142 -7.09 -19.92 1.15
N ARG A 143 -7.55 -19.11 2.09
CA ARG A 143 -8.82 -18.42 1.99
C ARG A 143 -8.69 -17.04 2.57
N VAL A 144 -8.93 -16.02 1.75
CA VAL A 144 -8.83 -14.62 2.15
C VAL A 144 -10.12 -13.91 1.77
N GLY A 145 -10.63 -13.09 2.69
CA GLY A 145 -11.67 -12.11 2.40
C GLY A 145 -11.07 -10.72 2.49
N ARG A 146 -11.08 -9.96 1.39
CA ARG A 146 -10.64 -8.55 1.38
C ARG A 146 -11.74 -7.70 0.75
N ASP A 147 -12.21 -6.70 1.48
CA ASP A 147 -13.41 -5.93 1.15
C ASP A 147 -14.60 -6.86 0.85
N ASN A 148 -15.11 -6.87 -0.38
CA ASN A 148 -16.18 -7.76 -0.83
C ASN A 148 -15.67 -8.91 -1.72
N SER A 149 -14.35 -9.02 -1.91
CA SER A 149 -13.71 -10.09 -2.70
C SER A 149 -13.46 -11.33 -1.83
N ALA A 150 -13.81 -12.50 -2.37
CA ALA A 150 -13.55 -13.79 -1.74
C ALA A 150 -12.53 -14.58 -2.54
N ILE A 151 -11.41 -14.94 -1.90
CA ILE A 151 -10.23 -15.47 -2.57
C ILE A 151 -9.92 -16.86 -2.01
N PHE A 152 -9.67 -17.80 -2.91
CA PHE A 152 -9.38 -19.19 -2.60
C PHE A 152 -8.12 -19.67 -3.34
N GLY A 153 -7.40 -20.58 -2.69
CA GLY A 153 -6.29 -21.33 -3.27
C GLY A 153 -6.21 -22.73 -2.68
N GLY A 154 -5.88 -23.72 -3.50
CA GLY A 154 -5.82 -25.14 -3.13
C GLY A 154 -7.22 -25.76 -2.95
N THR A 155 -7.34 -26.81 -2.14
CA THR A 155 -8.65 -27.39 -1.84
C THR A 155 -9.50 -26.49 -0.94
N PHE A 156 -10.79 -26.39 -1.24
CA PHE A 156 -11.83 -25.91 -0.33
C PHE A 156 -12.99 -26.92 -0.19
N ARG A 157 -13.79 -26.77 0.85
CA ARG A 157 -15.04 -27.51 1.12
C ARG A 157 -16.26 -26.62 0.86
N PRO A 158 -17.46 -27.20 0.60
CA PRO A 158 -18.70 -26.43 0.54
C PRO A 158 -18.93 -25.53 1.78
N ALA A 159 -18.57 -26.00 2.97
CA ALA A 159 -18.62 -25.26 4.23
C ALA A 159 -17.79 -23.97 4.21
N ASP A 160 -16.71 -23.91 3.43
CA ASP A 160 -15.92 -22.68 3.28
C ASP A 160 -16.70 -21.58 2.57
N GLY A 161 -17.75 -21.92 1.81
CA GLY A 161 -18.68 -20.94 1.24
C GLY A 161 -19.39 -20.11 2.30
N ILE A 162 -19.67 -20.65 3.49
CA ILE A 162 -20.24 -19.85 4.60
C ILE A 162 -19.27 -18.81 5.12
N LYS A 163 -17.99 -19.10 5.02
CA LYS A 163 -16.96 -18.18 5.46
C LYS A 163 -16.83 -17.02 4.46
N MET A 164 -17.41 -17.12 3.26
CA MET A 164 -17.67 -15.96 2.37
C MET A 164 -18.80 -15.05 2.88
N ILE A 165 -19.72 -15.55 3.70
CA ILE A 165 -20.71 -14.71 4.39
C ILE A 165 -19.97 -13.77 5.35
N LEU A 166 -18.87 -14.21 5.96
CA LEU A 166 -18.05 -13.34 6.80
C LEU A 166 -17.54 -12.12 6.04
N THR A 167 -17.10 -12.29 4.79
CA THR A 167 -16.73 -11.19 3.87
C THR A 167 -17.88 -10.18 3.71
N ALA A 168 -19.10 -10.67 3.48
CA ALA A 168 -20.31 -9.84 3.41
C ALA A 168 -20.65 -9.12 4.72
N LEU A 169 -20.24 -9.66 5.87
CA LEU A 169 -20.63 -9.20 7.21
C LEU A 169 -19.65 -8.18 7.83
N ILE A 170 -18.35 -8.35 7.61
CA ILE A 170 -17.34 -7.49 8.25
C ILE A 170 -17.23 -6.13 7.55
N ARG A 171 -17.48 -6.04 6.23
CA ARG A 171 -17.01 -4.90 5.42
C ARG A 171 -18.04 -4.08 4.64
N GLY A 172 -19.36 -4.35 4.71
CA GLY A 172 -20.34 -3.31 4.30
C GLY A 172 -21.56 -3.67 3.44
N ALA A 173 -22.02 -4.92 3.37
CA ALA A 173 -23.30 -5.21 2.70
C ALA A 173 -24.54 -4.92 3.56
N GLY A 174 -24.46 -4.03 4.57
CA GLY A 174 -25.53 -3.73 5.56
C GLY A 174 -24.99 -2.89 6.75
N PRO A 175 -25.78 -2.64 7.82
CA PRO A 175 -25.21 -2.06 9.04
C PRO A 175 -24.10 -3.01 9.50
N GLY A 176 -22.87 -2.51 9.52
CA GLY A 176 -21.68 -3.33 9.79
C GLY A 176 -21.81 -4.12 11.09
N MET A 177 -20.96 -5.12 11.24
CA MET A 177 -20.90 -5.87 12.49
C MET A 177 -20.70 -4.92 13.69
N PRO A 178 -21.53 -5.00 14.74
CA PRO A 178 -21.37 -4.14 15.91
C PRO A 178 -20.19 -4.65 16.74
N MET A 179 -18.97 -4.35 16.29
CA MET A 179 -17.74 -4.90 16.87
C MET A 179 -17.62 -4.61 18.36
N ASP A 180 -17.98 -3.41 18.82
CA ASP A 180 -17.97 -3.06 20.24
C ASP A 180 -18.91 -3.94 21.08
N GLU A 181 -20.08 -4.26 20.55
CA GLU A 181 -21.02 -5.16 21.21
C GLU A 181 -20.51 -6.60 21.18
N PHE A 182 -19.89 -7.01 20.07
CA PHE A 182 -19.30 -8.34 19.91
C PHE A 182 -18.15 -8.57 20.88
N MET A 183 -17.24 -7.61 21.03
CA MET A 183 -16.13 -7.67 21.99
C MET A 183 -16.66 -7.80 23.42
N LYS A 184 -17.65 -6.99 23.81
CA LYS A 184 -18.32 -7.09 25.12
C LYS A 184 -18.99 -8.45 25.32
N ALA A 185 -19.56 -9.02 24.27
CA ALA A 185 -20.17 -10.35 24.32
C ALA A 185 -19.13 -11.45 24.53
N VAL A 186 -17.97 -11.38 23.87
CA VAL A 186 -16.83 -12.28 24.10
C VAL A 186 -16.35 -12.17 25.54
N GLU A 187 -16.22 -10.96 26.08
CA GLU A 187 -15.84 -10.74 27.47
C GLU A 187 -16.86 -11.30 28.47
N ALA A 188 -18.16 -11.18 28.17
CA ALA A 188 -19.24 -11.67 29.03
C ALA A 188 -19.42 -13.19 28.99
N ASP A 189 -18.99 -13.86 27.93
CA ASP A 189 -19.13 -15.30 27.76
C ASP A 189 -18.02 -16.08 28.48
N SER A 190 -18.31 -17.34 28.84
CA SER A 190 -17.35 -18.21 29.53
C SER A 190 -16.46 -19.00 28.57
N CYS A 191 -16.80 -19.03 27.28
CA CYS A 191 -16.05 -19.70 26.22
C CYS A 191 -16.09 -18.92 24.91
N VAL A 192 -15.20 -19.30 23.99
CA VAL A 192 -15.26 -18.96 22.56
C VAL A 192 -15.39 -20.22 21.73
N ALA A 193 -15.58 -20.08 20.42
CA ALA A 193 -15.92 -21.20 19.54
C ALA A 193 -14.89 -22.34 19.54
N ASP A 194 -13.60 -22.03 19.42
CA ASP A 194 -12.54 -23.04 19.29
C ASP A 194 -11.18 -22.62 19.85
N GLU A 195 -10.17 -23.50 19.73
CA GLU A 195 -8.82 -23.28 20.24
C GLU A 195 -8.12 -22.10 19.56
N ASP A 196 -8.32 -21.89 18.26
CA ASP A 196 -7.71 -20.78 17.53
C ASP A 196 -8.24 -19.42 18.03
N ALA A 197 -9.56 -19.32 18.23
CA ALA A 197 -10.19 -18.15 18.86
C ALA A 197 -9.67 -17.89 20.28
N SER A 198 -9.51 -18.95 21.07
CA SER A 198 -9.00 -18.87 22.44
C SER A 198 -7.56 -18.35 22.49
N GLN A 199 -6.68 -18.91 21.63
CA GLN A 199 -5.28 -18.54 21.57
C GLN A 199 -5.06 -17.12 21.03
N GLU A 200 -5.88 -16.66 20.08
CA GLU A 200 -5.84 -15.28 19.58
C GLU A 200 -6.08 -14.29 20.73
N LEU A 201 -7.13 -14.51 21.53
CA LEU A 201 -7.48 -13.67 22.67
C LEU A 201 -6.41 -13.68 23.77
N GLU A 202 -5.81 -14.85 24.04
CA GLU A 202 -4.75 -14.99 25.04
C GLU A 202 -3.48 -14.21 24.65
N ARG A 203 -3.15 -14.19 23.35
CA ARG A 203 -1.99 -13.45 22.81
C ARG A 203 -2.27 -11.94 22.62
N GLY A 204 -3.50 -11.48 22.85
CA GLY A 204 -3.90 -10.11 22.53
C GLY A 204 -3.97 -9.84 21.02
N GLY A 205 -4.20 -10.89 20.22
CA GLY A 205 -4.14 -10.86 18.75
C GLY A 205 -5.40 -10.33 18.05
N GLY A 206 -6.47 -10.02 18.80
CA GLY A 206 -7.73 -9.51 18.26
C GLY A 206 -8.91 -10.45 18.50
N TYR A 207 -9.93 -10.34 17.64
CA TYR A 207 -11.21 -11.06 17.76
C TYR A 207 -11.61 -11.77 16.45
N PHE A 208 -10.70 -11.88 15.48
CA PHE A 208 -11.03 -12.37 14.14
C PHE A 208 -11.48 -13.83 14.17
N TRP A 209 -10.75 -14.70 14.87
CA TRP A 209 -11.08 -16.12 15.00
C TRP A 209 -12.31 -16.34 15.86
N SER A 210 -12.46 -15.56 16.93
CA SER A 210 -13.69 -15.56 17.76
C SER A 210 -14.92 -15.27 16.90
N LEU A 211 -14.79 -14.36 15.95
CA LEU A 211 -15.86 -14.01 15.04
C LEU A 211 -16.11 -15.07 13.96
N GLU A 212 -15.07 -15.50 13.25
CA GLU A 212 -15.19 -16.49 12.16
C GLU A 212 -15.75 -17.80 12.68
N SER A 213 -15.10 -18.38 13.69
CA SER A 213 -15.51 -19.66 14.26
C SER A 213 -16.85 -19.53 14.99
N GLY A 214 -17.12 -18.39 15.63
CA GLY A 214 -18.43 -18.12 16.23
C GLY A 214 -19.56 -18.09 15.21
N LEU A 215 -19.33 -17.50 14.03
CA LEU A 215 -20.29 -17.52 12.93
C LEU A 215 -20.50 -18.93 12.38
N ALA A 216 -19.43 -19.72 12.28
CA ALA A 216 -19.54 -21.14 11.90
C ALA A 216 -20.39 -21.93 12.90
N ILE A 217 -20.22 -21.73 14.21
CA ILE A 217 -21.09 -22.31 15.24
C ILE A 217 -22.54 -21.85 15.07
N ALA A 218 -22.78 -20.55 14.88
CA ALA A 218 -24.14 -20.03 14.67
C ALA A 218 -24.81 -20.65 13.43
N ALA A 219 -24.08 -20.78 12.33
CA ALA A 219 -24.55 -21.42 11.10
C ALA A 219 -24.82 -22.91 11.32
N TYR A 220 -23.91 -23.61 11.99
CA TYR A 220 -24.07 -25.02 12.34
C TYR A 220 -25.35 -25.26 13.13
N MET A 221 -25.58 -24.46 14.18
CA MET A 221 -26.79 -24.55 15.01
C MET A 221 -28.07 -24.22 14.25
N LYS A 222 -28.00 -23.38 13.22
CA LYS A 222 -29.16 -23.03 12.37
C LYS A 222 -29.49 -24.14 11.37
N LEU A 223 -28.49 -24.72 10.71
CA LEU A 223 -28.72 -25.64 9.59
C LEU A 223 -28.84 -27.11 10.01
N VAL A 224 -28.18 -27.51 11.09
CA VAL A 224 -28.25 -28.89 11.59
C VAL A 224 -29.43 -29.01 12.54
N LYS A 225 -30.40 -29.89 12.21
CA LYS A 225 -31.67 -30.05 12.98
C LYS A 225 -31.47 -30.41 14.46
N THR A 226 -30.45 -31.21 14.78
CA THR A 226 -30.11 -31.63 16.15
C THR A 226 -28.59 -31.54 16.34
N PRO A 227 -28.07 -30.33 16.56
CA PRO A 227 -26.63 -30.11 16.67
C PRO A 227 -26.14 -30.74 17.99
N PRO A 228 -25.12 -31.63 17.99
CA PRO A 228 -24.64 -32.30 19.19
C PRO A 228 -23.65 -31.42 19.98
N ILE A 229 -23.87 -30.10 20.01
CA ILE A 229 -23.03 -29.13 20.72
C ILE A 229 -23.89 -28.27 21.64
N ASP A 230 -23.45 -28.09 22.88
CA ASP A 230 -24.04 -27.15 23.82
C ASP A 230 -23.23 -25.84 23.82
N ALA A 231 -23.67 -24.88 23.02
CA ALA A 231 -23.02 -23.57 22.89
C ALA A 231 -23.50 -22.54 23.93
N SER A 232 -24.11 -22.97 25.04
CA SER A 232 -24.60 -22.07 26.10
C SER A 232 -23.50 -21.21 26.73
N CYS A 233 -22.25 -21.70 26.74
CA CYS A 233 -21.10 -20.97 27.28
C CYS A 233 -20.72 -19.71 26.46
N MET A 234 -21.14 -19.63 25.19
CA MET A 234 -20.94 -18.50 24.26
C MET A 234 -22.27 -17.82 23.87
N SER A 235 -23.24 -17.81 24.80
CA SER A 235 -24.60 -17.36 24.51
C SER A 235 -24.69 -15.88 24.12
N ASN A 236 -23.83 -15.00 24.63
CA ASN A 236 -23.86 -13.58 24.30
C ASN A 236 -23.31 -13.33 22.89
N GLN A 237 -22.24 -14.01 22.48
CA GLN A 237 -21.76 -13.99 21.10
C GLN A 237 -22.87 -14.43 20.14
N LEU A 238 -23.56 -15.52 20.45
CA LEU A 238 -24.65 -16.04 19.61
C LEU A 238 -25.86 -15.11 19.53
N LYS A 239 -26.15 -14.30 20.56
CA LYS A 239 -27.21 -13.28 20.49
C LYS A 239 -26.92 -12.20 19.44
N ILE A 240 -25.64 -11.94 19.15
CA ILE A 240 -25.22 -10.98 18.12
C ILE A 240 -25.17 -11.66 16.75
N LEU A 241 -24.55 -12.85 16.68
CA LEU A 241 -24.28 -13.51 15.41
C LEU A 241 -25.53 -14.11 14.75
N ARG A 242 -26.48 -14.65 15.54
CA ARG A 242 -27.68 -15.31 14.98
C ARG A 242 -28.59 -14.34 14.22
N PRO A 243 -29.00 -13.17 14.75
CA PRO A 243 -29.84 -12.25 13.98
C PRO A 243 -29.20 -11.80 12.67
N ILE A 244 -27.87 -11.61 12.68
CA ILE A 244 -27.09 -11.26 11.50
C ILE A 244 -27.15 -12.40 10.47
N LEU A 245 -26.86 -13.62 10.90
CA LEU A 245 -26.94 -14.81 10.06
C LEU A 245 -28.35 -15.01 9.51
N ASP A 246 -29.38 -14.95 10.36
CA ASP A 246 -30.78 -15.13 9.97
C ASP A 246 -31.18 -14.12 8.89
N LYS A 247 -30.79 -12.85 9.06
CA LYS A 247 -31.02 -11.82 8.04
C LYS A 247 -30.35 -12.14 6.70
N ARG A 248 -29.13 -12.71 6.71
CA ARG A 248 -28.42 -13.08 5.48
C ARG A 248 -28.92 -14.37 4.85
N TRP A 249 -29.36 -15.31 5.69
CA TRP A 249 -29.69 -16.65 5.26
C TRP A 249 -31.16 -16.79 4.85
N ASP A 250 -32.07 -16.09 5.54
CA ASP A 250 -33.51 -16.28 5.37
C ASP A 250 -34.17 -15.22 4.46
N THR A 251 -33.49 -14.10 4.18
CA THR A 251 -34.06 -13.05 3.32
C THR A 251 -34.19 -13.56 1.87
N PRO A 252 -35.42 -13.67 1.32
CA PRO A 252 -35.64 -14.21 -0.01
C PRO A 252 -35.38 -13.18 -1.12
N GLY A 253 -34.80 -13.64 -2.24
CA GLY A 253 -34.83 -12.98 -3.56
C GLY A 253 -34.18 -11.60 -3.70
N GLN A 254 -33.86 -11.23 -4.95
CA GLN A 254 -33.42 -9.91 -5.42
C GLN A 254 -32.07 -9.36 -4.95
N CYS A 255 -31.25 -10.13 -4.22
CA CYS A 255 -29.92 -9.70 -3.75
C CYS A 255 -29.87 -8.23 -3.29
N PRO A 256 -30.69 -7.83 -2.30
CA PRO A 256 -30.88 -6.42 -1.94
C PRO A 256 -29.59 -5.70 -1.49
N ASN A 257 -28.53 -6.45 -1.23
CA ASN A 257 -27.23 -5.94 -0.78
C ASN A 257 -26.12 -6.26 -1.79
N LYS A 258 -26.45 -6.38 -3.07
CA LYS A 258 -25.46 -6.68 -4.10
C LYS A 258 -24.46 -5.54 -4.24
N ILE A 259 -23.18 -5.87 -4.13
CA ILE A 259 -22.08 -4.93 -4.30
C ILE A 259 -21.34 -5.30 -5.60
N ALA A 260 -21.27 -4.36 -6.54
CA ALA A 260 -20.47 -4.55 -7.74
C ALA A 260 -18.97 -4.46 -7.39
N PRO A 261 -18.09 -5.26 -8.02
CA PRO A 261 -16.66 -5.14 -7.80
C PRO A 261 -16.14 -3.82 -8.34
N LYS A 262 -15.21 -3.19 -7.60
CA LYS A 262 -14.45 -2.04 -8.10
C LYS A 262 -13.41 -2.56 -9.09
N LEU A 263 -13.57 -2.21 -10.37
CA LEU A 263 -12.63 -2.59 -11.41
C LEU A 263 -11.56 -1.50 -11.57
N VAL A 264 -10.30 -1.93 -11.64
CA VAL A 264 -9.17 -1.07 -11.95
C VAL A 264 -8.43 -1.60 -13.16
N LYS A 265 -8.10 -0.70 -14.08
CA LYS A 265 -7.24 -1.02 -15.22
C LYS A 265 -5.85 -1.36 -14.67
N HIS A 266 -5.36 -2.56 -14.97
CA HIS A 266 -3.97 -2.89 -14.71
C HIS A 266 -3.08 -2.06 -15.64
N LYS A 267 -2.06 -1.46 -15.05
CA LYS A 267 -1.00 -0.77 -15.76
C LYS A 267 0.32 -1.48 -15.42
N PRO A 268 1.06 -2.00 -16.40
CA PRO A 268 2.41 -2.50 -16.16
C PRO A 268 3.33 -1.42 -15.59
N ILE A 269 4.47 -1.85 -15.06
CA ILE A 269 5.55 -0.98 -14.61
C ILE A 269 6.62 -0.92 -15.68
N LEU A 270 7.06 0.29 -16.07
CA LEU A 270 8.13 0.49 -17.04
C LEU A 270 9.49 0.06 -16.46
N PHE A 271 9.79 0.43 -15.22
CA PHE A 271 11.00 0.08 -14.49
C PHE A 271 10.72 -0.90 -13.35
N PRO A 272 10.53 -2.21 -13.64
CA PRO A 272 10.13 -3.19 -12.62
C PRO A 272 11.19 -3.43 -11.53
N ARG A 273 12.43 -2.99 -11.73
CA ARG A 273 13.52 -3.02 -10.73
C ARG A 273 13.72 -1.68 -10.02
N GLY A 274 12.74 -0.78 -10.09
CA GLY A 274 12.83 0.58 -9.59
C GLY A 274 13.40 1.54 -10.63
N ILE A 275 13.13 2.84 -10.46
CA ILE A 275 13.60 3.89 -11.38
C ILE A 275 15.12 4.05 -11.34
N GLU A 276 15.75 3.50 -10.31
CA GLU A 276 17.19 3.53 -10.08
C GLU A 276 17.98 2.83 -11.17
N VAL A 277 17.33 1.99 -11.99
CA VAL A 277 17.92 1.39 -13.19
C VAL A 277 18.42 2.44 -14.19
N LEU A 278 17.94 3.68 -14.11
CA LEU A 278 18.41 4.79 -14.94
C LEU A 278 19.79 5.31 -14.51
N ASN A 279 20.17 5.13 -13.24
CA ASN A 279 21.44 5.64 -12.71
C ASN A 279 22.69 4.96 -13.28
N VAL A 280 22.54 3.85 -14.01
CA VAL A 280 23.66 3.16 -14.69
C VAL A 280 24.25 3.98 -15.85
N ASP A 281 23.47 4.89 -16.42
CA ASP A 281 23.87 5.84 -17.47
C ASP A 281 23.39 7.24 -17.05
N PRO A 282 24.07 7.86 -16.06
CA PRO A 282 23.60 9.05 -15.38
C PRO A 282 23.50 10.24 -16.34
N VAL A 283 22.73 11.25 -15.94
CA VAL A 283 22.69 12.52 -16.66
C VAL A 283 24.08 13.20 -16.63
N PRO A 284 24.39 14.10 -17.59
CA PRO A 284 25.69 14.77 -17.64
C PRO A 284 26.07 15.48 -16.33
N ASP A 285 27.35 15.41 -15.97
CA ASP A 285 27.90 16.15 -14.83
C ASP A 285 27.87 17.68 -15.06
N PRO A 286 27.79 18.49 -13.98
CA PRO A 286 27.94 19.93 -14.09
C PRO A 286 29.34 20.31 -14.60
N GLU A 287 29.46 21.42 -15.33
CA GLU A 287 30.75 21.87 -15.88
C GLU A 287 31.77 22.24 -14.79
N PHE A 288 31.34 23.00 -13.76
CA PHE A 288 32.21 23.40 -12.65
C PHE A 288 31.41 23.85 -11.42
N ALA A 289 31.88 23.49 -10.22
CA ALA A 289 31.34 23.94 -8.95
C ALA A 289 32.46 24.43 -8.02
N THR A 290 32.22 25.56 -7.34
CA THR A 290 33.08 26.06 -6.26
C THR A 290 32.42 25.76 -4.92
N VAL A 291 33.17 25.20 -3.99
CA VAL A 291 32.69 24.84 -2.65
C VAL A 291 33.44 25.66 -1.60
N ILE A 292 32.69 26.28 -0.69
CA ILE A 292 33.23 27.03 0.46
C ILE A 292 32.65 26.42 1.73
N LEU A 293 33.46 25.68 2.47
CA LEU A 293 33.09 25.16 3.79
C LEU A 293 33.02 26.33 4.78
N TRP A 294 31.97 26.34 5.61
CA TRP A 294 31.82 27.35 6.65
C TRP A 294 32.67 27.01 7.87
N ASP A 295 33.25 28.03 8.50
CA ASP A 295 33.85 27.87 9.81
C ASP A 295 32.72 27.68 10.84
N LYS A 296 33.00 26.94 11.92
CA LYS A 296 32.01 26.71 12.98
C LYS A 296 31.48 28.02 13.60
N SER A 297 32.27 29.09 13.57
CA SER A 297 31.88 30.42 14.03
C SER A 297 30.83 31.09 13.13
N ASP A 298 30.74 30.70 11.86
CA ASP A 298 29.81 31.29 10.89
C ASP A 298 28.36 30.86 11.15
N GLY A 299 28.16 29.88 12.05
CA GLY A 299 26.85 29.43 12.49
C GLY A 299 26.28 28.26 11.67
N ILE A 300 25.05 27.89 11.99
CA ILE A 300 24.32 26.79 11.38
C ILE A 300 22.95 27.30 10.94
N PRO A 301 22.49 27.02 9.72
CA PRO A 301 21.12 27.28 9.32
C PRO A 301 20.13 26.66 10.32
N GLU A 302 19.17 27.44 10.80
CA GLU A 302 18.21 27.07 11.85
C GLU A 302 17.52 25.74 11.55
N TRP A 303 17.16 25.50 10.28
CA TRP A 303 16.53 24.25 9.89
C TRP A 303 17.47 23.04 10.01
N PHE A 304 18.76 23.17 9.67
CA PHE A 304 19.75 22.10 9.87
C PHE A 304 19.92 21.78 11.35
N LEU A 305 19.94 22.81 12.19
CA LEU A 305 20.01 22.69 13.64
C LEU A 305 18.79 21.96 14.22
N HIS A 306 17.61 22.20 13.68
CA HIS A 306 16.37 21.55 14.11
C HIS A 306 16.28 20.08 13.66
N GLU A 307 16.50 19.80 12.37
CA GLU A 307 16.40 18.44 11.82
C GLU A 307 17.45 17.48 12.38
N SER A 308 18.68 17.96 12.57
CA SER A 308 19.77 17.16 13.16
C SER A 308 19.43 16.58 14.53
N ARG A 309 18.62 17.29 15.33
CA ARG A 309 18.27 16.91 16.70
C ARG A 309 16.99 16.09 16.81
N ILE A 310 16.32 15.82 15.70
CA ILE A 310 15.18 14.92 15.68
C ILE A 310 15.65 13.51 16.07
N LYS A 311 14.88 12.89 16.97
CA LYS A 311 15.10 11.49 17.37
C LYS A 311 14.78 10.58 16.20
N ARG A 312 15.64 9.60 15.96
CA ARG A 312 15.44 8.62 14.89
C ARG A 312 14.24 7.75 15.21
N ARG A 313 13.46 7.40 14.18
CA ARG A 313 12.23 6.62 14.36
C ARG A 313 12.52 5.17 14.75
N ASP A 314 13.58 4.61 14.18
CA ASP A 314 14.06 3.25 14.39
C ASP A 314 14.93 3.11 15.66
N ASP A 315 15.59 4.19 16.08
CA ASP A 315 16.28 4.26 17.37
C ASP A 315 16.03 5.61 18.07
N PRO A 316 14.94 5.74 18.86
CA PRO A 316 14.59 6.98 19.55
C PRO A 316 15.59 7.42 20.63
N SER A 317 16.63 6.60 20.91
CA SER A 317 17.73 6.99 21.79
C SER A 317 18.78 7.84 21.10
N ARG A 318 18.81 7.83 19.75
CA ARG A 318 19.75 8.59 18.92
C ARG A 318 19.03 9.75 18.23
N ILE A 319 19.75 10.85 18.05
CA ILE A 319 19.38 11.93 17.14
C ILE A 319 20.02 11.69 15.76
N TYR A 320 19.65 12.47 14.74
CA TYR A 320 20.27 12.33 13.42
C TYR A 320 21.72 12.80 13.40
N CYS A 321 22.06 13.90 14.05
CA CYS A 321 23.41 14.47 14.06
C CYS A 321 23.69 15.34 15.30
N GLU A 322 24.86 15.19 15.89
CA GLU A 322 25.35 16.11 16.93
C GLU A 322 25.80 17.45 16.32
N LEU A 323 25.70 18.54 17.08
CA LEU A 323 25.94 19.90 16.57
C LEU A 323 27.35 20.10 16.01
N GLU A 324 28.35 19.57 16.71
CA GLU A 324 29.75 19.60 16.31
C GLU A 324 30.00 18.81 15.01
N ASN A 325 29.09 17.91 14.64
CA ASN A 325 29.20 17.06 13.45
C ASN A 325 28.45 17.63 12.24
N ILE A 326 27.71 18.73 12.38
CA ILE A 326 27.05 19.40 11.25
C ILE A 326 28.11 20.18 10.44
N GLN A 327 28.31 19.81 9.18
CA GLN A 327 29.11 20.57 8.23
C GLN A 327 28.18 21.37 7.33
N VAL A 328 28.42 22.67 7.22
CA VAL A 328 27.69 23.59 6.35
C VAL A 328 28.66 24.10 5.29
N PHE A 329 28.22 24.17 4.05
CA PHE A 329 29.02 24.67 2.95
C PHE A 329 28.16 25.38 1.91
N ASN A 330 28.77 26.35 1.24
CA ASN A 330 28.19 27.02 0.10
C ASN A 330 28.71 26.40 -1.19
N VAL A 331 27.82 26.25 -2.17
CA VAL A 331 28.15 25.75 -3.51
C VAL A 331 27.72 26.76 -4.56
N SER A 332 28.62 27.08 -5.49
CA SER A 332 28.34 27.92 -6.66
C SER A 332 28.65 27.14 -7.92
N TYR A 333 27.65 26.95 -8.78
CA TYR A 333 27.82 26.31 -10.09
C TYR A 333 27.99 27.36 -11.19
N SER A 334 28.85 27.08 -12.18
CA SER A 334 29.22 28.03 -13.23
C SER A 334 28.09 28.42 -14.18
N ASP A 335 27.01 27.65 -14.21
CA ASP A 335 25.80 27.87 -15.00
C ASP A 335 24.78 28.79 -14.31
N CYS A 336 25.08 29.29 -13.10
CA CYS A 336 24.17 30.12 -12.31
C CYS A 336 24.85 31.31 -11.60
N ASP A 337 24.48 32.53 -12.00
CA ASP A 337 25.00 33.79 -11.46
C ASP A 337 24.28 34.26 -10.16
N GLN A 338 23.78 33.33 -9.35
CA GLN A 338 23.04 33.65 -8.12
C GLN A 338 23.87 33.45 -6.86
N ASP A 339 23.27 33.83 -5.72
CA ASP A 339 23.80 33.48 -4.41
C ASP A 339 24.15 31.97 -4.37
N PRO A 340 25.23 31.56 -3.69
CA PRO A 340 25.55 30.16 -3.50
C PRO A 340 24.42 29.39 -2.82
N TRP A 341 24.28 28.09 -3.12
CA TRP A 341 23.40 27.20 -2.35
C TRP A 341 24.06 26.89 -1.02
N THR A 342 23.32 27.07 0.08
CA THR A 342 23.78 26.67 1.42
C THR A 342 23.30 25.26 1.70
N LEU A 343 24.22 24.30 1.66
CA LEU A 343 23.97 22.88 1.84
C LEU A 343 24.67 22.40 3.13
N GLY A 344 24.31 21.21 3.59
CA GLY A 344 24.95 20.62 4.75
C GLY A 344 24.96 19.10 4.74
N ARG A 345 25.70 18.54 5.70
CA ARG A 345 25.68 17.12 6.03
C ARG A 345 26.09 16.92 7.48
N CYS A 346 25.73 15.78 8.05
CA CYS A 346 26.46 15.26 9.19
C CYS A 346 27.80 14.63 8.75
N THR A 347 28.84 14.72 9.57
CA THR A 347 30.16 14.12 9.27
C THR A 347 30.12 12.61 9.13
N ASP A 348 29.13 11.93 9.73
CA ASP A 348 28.92 10.49 9.64
C ASP A 348 27.95 10.07 8.50
N ALA A 349 27.34 11.02 7.80
CA ALA A 349 26.48 10.72 6.65
C ALA A 349 27.28 9.99 5.57
N GLN A 350 26.66 9.01 4.91
CA GLN A 350 27.29 8.27 3.81
C GLN A 350 27.61 9.18 2.62
N GLU A 351 26.76 10.18 2.38
CA GLU A 351 26.96 11.21 1.36
C GLU A 351 28.18 12.09 1.68
N SER A 352 29.19 12.08 0.82
CA SER A 352 30.31 13.02 0.90
C SER A 352 29.91 14.43 0.41
N VAL A 353 30.72 15.45 0.73
CA VAL A 353 30.50 16.80 0.17
C VAL A 353 30.56 16.77 -1.36
N ASP A 354 31.51 16.02 -1.92
CA ASP A 354 31.68 15.88 -3.38
C ASP A 354 30.48 15.16 -4.01
N ASP A 355 29.91 14.14 -3.36
CA ASP A 355 28.72 13.45 -3.84
C ASP A 355 27.50 14.38 -3.85
N ILE A 356 27.28 15.14 -2.77
CA ILE A 356 26.20 16.12 -2.69
C ILE A 356 26.34 17.17 -3.79
N VAL A 357 27.54 17.75 -3.94
CA VAL A 357 27.83 18.77 -4.96
C VAL A 357 27.63 18.21 -6.37
N ARG A 358 28.13 17.00 -6.65
CA ARG A 358 27.97 16.36 -7.96
C ARG A 358 26.50 16.09 -8.27
N ARG A 359 25.75 15.50 -7.34
CA ARG A 359 24.34 15.09 -7.57
C ARG A 359 23.38 16.27 -7.63
N VAL A 360 23.57 17.27 -6.77
CA VAL A 360 22.82 18.53 -6.89
C VAL A 360 23.18 19.24 -8.19
N GLY A 361 24.45 19.21 -8.60
CA GLY A 361 24.90 19.80 -9.86
C GLY A 361 24.34 19.13 -11.12
N ARG A 362 24.01 17.83 -11.07
CA ARG A 362 23.34 17.09 -12.15
C ARG A 362 21.88 17.51 -12.38
N LEU A 363 21.28 18.24 -11.44
CA LEU A 363 19.98 18.88 -11.64
C LEU A 363 20.14 20.09 -12.57
N PRO A 364 19.30 20.24 -13.60
CA PRO A 364 19.29 21.44 -14.43
C PRO A 364 19.09 22.71 -13.60
N ALA A 365 19.67 23.82 -14.04
CA ALA A 365 19.69 25.08 -13.30
C ALA A 365 18.29 25.58 -12.86
N GLY A 366 17.27 25.42 -13.72
CA GLY A 366 15.87 25.73 -13.40
C GLY A 366 15.35 24.88 -12.25
N LEU A 367 15.35 23.55 -12.43
CA LEU A 367 14.92 22.60 -11.40
C LEU A 367 15.71 22.76 -10.08
N ARG A 368 17.04 22.90 -10.15
CA ARG A 368 17.91 23.10 -8.98
C ARG A 368 17.60 24.39 -8.20
N SER A 369 17.03 25.40 -8.85
CA SER A 369 16.61 26.65 -8.20
C SER A 369 15.37 26.48 -7.32
N TYR A 370 14.64 25.37 -7.45
CA TYR A 370 13.59 25.02 -6.51
C TYR A 370 14.12 24.43 -5.21
N ILE A 371 15.42 24.18 -5.04
CA ILE A 371 16.01 23.74 -3.77
C ILE A 371 16.64 24.93 -3.05
N THR A 372 16.16 25.23 -1.84
CA THR A 372 16.74 26.28 -0.98
C THR A 372 17.88 25.72 -0.13
N HIS A 373 17.61 24.59 0.53
CA HIS A 373 18.55 23.91 1.42
C HIS A 373 18.51 22.41 1.20
N LEU A 374 19.65 21.76 1.39
CA LEU A 374 19.74 20.29 1.47
C LEU A 374 20.65 19.91 2.63
N ILE A 375 20.24 18.91 3.42
CA ILE A 375 21.11 18.29 4.44
C ILE A 375 21.11 16.77 4.32
N ALA A 376 22.28 16.15 4.45
CA ALA A 376 22.42 14.70 4.46
C ALA A 376 22.70 14.13 5.86
N PHE A 377 22.07 13.02 6.21
CA PHE A 377 22.23 12.31 7.49
C PHE A 377 22.59 10.84 7.30
N GLU A 378 23.24 10.26 8.31
CA GLU A 378 23.50 8.82 8.36
C GLU A 378 22.20 8.01 8.49
N ASN A 379 22.05 7.00 7.64
CA ASN A 379 20.96 6.02 7.76
C ASN A 379 21.36 4.66 7.19
N PRO A 380 20.89 3.54 7.77
CA PRO A 380 21.11 2.21 7.19
C PRO A 380 20.34 1.93 5.89
N TYR A 381 19.40 2.81 5.49
CA TYR A 381 18.62 2.68 4.27
C TYR A 381 18.79 3.91 3.37
N ALA A 382 18.76 3.72 2.06
CA ALA A 382 18.62 4.79 1.09
C ALA A 382 17.25 5.46 1.21
N ALA A 383 17.23 6.75 1.53
CA ALA A 383 15.99 7.49 1.73
C ALA A 383 16.13 8.99 1.40
N GLY A 384 15.00 9.61 1.07
CA GLY A 384 14.87 11.04 0.83
C GLY A 384 13.70 11.62 1.61
N GLY A 385 13.53 12.93 1.51
CA GLY A 385 12.35 13.61 2.01
C GLY A 385 12.40 15.10 1.70
N ALA A 386 11.23 15.69 1.51
CA ALA A 386 11.10 17.09 1.14
C ALA A 386 10.16 17.85 2.10
N LEU A 387 10.54 19.07 2.47
CA LEU A 387 9.66 20.07 3.08
C LEU A 387 9.19 21.04 1.99
N LEU A 388 8.07 20.72 1.37
CA LEU A 388 7.58 21.39 0.15
C LEU A 388 7.32 22.89 0.34
N THR A 389 6.85 23.29 1.53
CA THR A 389 6.50 24.69 1.83
C THR A 389 7.72 25.60 1.88
N LEU A 390 8.91 25.06 2.17
CA LEU A 390 10.16 25.81 2.31
C LEU A 390 11.22 25.46 1.27
N ASN A 391 10.94 24.49 0.40
CA ASN A 391 11.87 24.01 -0.62
C ASN A 391 13.15 23.39 -0.01
N TYR A 392 12.99 22.60 1.05
CA TYR A 392 14.11 21.95 1.73
C TYR A 392 14.12 20.45 1.46
N VAL A 393 15.32 19.88 1.28
CA VAL A 393 15.54 18.47 0.99
C VAL A 393 16.38 17.82 2.09
N ILE A 394 16.01 16.61 2.51
CA ILE A 394 16.82 15.77 3.36
C ILE A 394 17.21 14.51 2.59
N ILE A 395 18.47 14.12 2.69
CA ILE A 395 18.98 12.85 2.17
C ILE A 395 19.40 11.97 3.36
N TYR A 396 19.08 10.69 3.30
CA TYR A 396 19.38 9.71 4.33
C TYR A 396 20.08 8.50 3.72
N GLY A 397 21.21 8.11 4.30
CA GLY A 397 21.96 6.96 3.82
C GLY A 397 22.73 7.25 2.53
N GLU A 398 23.11 6.19 1.82
CA GLU A 398 23.73 6.28 0.49
C GLU A 398 22.62 6.20 -0.56
N VAL A 399 22.42 7.25 -1.34
CA VAL A 399 21.35 7.29 -2.36
C VAL A 399 21.93 7.43 -3.77
N ASN A 400 21.10 7.27 -4.80
CA ASN A 400 21.49 7.52 -6.18
C ASN A 400 20.97 8.88 -6.67
N ASP A 401 21.43 9.30 -7.87
CA ASP A 401 21.01 10.57 -8.48
C ASP A 401 19.49 10.70 -8.61
N SER A 402 18.80 9.60 -8.94
CA SER A 402 17.34 9.57 -9.07
C SER A 402 16.61 10.05 -7.81
N VAL A 403 17.16 9.85 -6.61
CA VAL A 403 16.56 10.35 -5.36
C VAL A 403 16.65 11.88 -5.30
N TYR A 404 17.80 12.48 -5.63
CA TYR A 404 17.91 13.95 -5.70
C TYR A 404 16.94 14.55 -6.72
N MET A 405 16.78 13.89 -7.86
CA MET A 405 15.84 14.30 -8.91
C MET A 405 14.38 14.16 -8.46
N HIS A 406 14.05 13.08 -7.74
CA HIS A 406 12.73 12.84 -7.16
C HIS A 406 12.36 13.96 -6.17
N GLU A 407 13.23 14.24 -5.19
CA GLU A 407 12.97 15.31 -4.21
C GLU A 407 12.91 16.69 -4.86
N ALA A 408 13.71 16.94 -5.91
CA ALA A 408 13.63 18.19 -6.67
C ALA A 408 12.30 18.33 -7.42
N ALA A 409 11.79 17.23 -7.99
CA ALA A 409 10.51 17.21 -8.71
C ALA A 409 9.32 17.54 -7.78
N HIS A 410 9.35 17.06 -6.52
CA HIS A 410 8.37 17.45 -5.51
C HIS A 410 8.26 18.97 -5.30
N HIS A 411 9.35 19.72 -5.43
CA HIS A 411 9.34 21.18 -5.22
C HIS A 411 8.77 22.00 -6.38
N ILE A 412 8.77 21.45 -7.60
CA ILE A 412 8.17 22.10 -8.77
C ILE A 412 6.69 21.72 -8.92
N ASP A 413 6.28 20.56 -8.43
CA ASP A 413 4.90 20.05 -8.49
C ASP A 413 3.84 21.10 -8.10
N ARG A 414 3.97 21.71 -6.91
CA ARG A 414 3.04 22.75 -6.40
C ARG A 414 1.56 22.36 -6.58
N ASP A 415 1.22 21.13 -6.19
CA ASP A 415 -0.10 20.52 -6.30
C ASP A 415 -0.57 20.25 -7.74
N PHE A 416 0.32 20.28 -8.73
CA PHE A 416 -0.02 19.95 -10.12
C PHE A 416 -0.44 18.48 -10.27
N TYR A 417 0.06 17.57 -9.44
CA TYR A 417 -0.42 16.18 -9.39
C TYR A 417 -1.93 16.07 -9.13
N GLN A 418 -2.55 17.05 -8.48
CA GLN A 418 -4.00 17.10 -8.25
C GLN A 418 -4.76 17.81 -9.38
N ASN A 419 -4.05 18.45 -10.31
CA ASN A 419 -4.66 19.18 -11.41
C ASN A 419 -5.39 18.23 -12.36
N ALA A 420 -6.53 18.66 -12.89
CA ALA A 420 -7.32 17.88 -13.84
C ALA A 420 -6.51 17.44 -15.09
N THR A 421 -5.51 18.24 -15.50
CA THR A 421 -4.60 17.93 -16.61
C THR A 421 -3.75 16.70 -16.29
N PHE A 422 -3.07 16.70 -15.14
CA PHE A 422 -2.25 15.56 -14.72
C PHE A 422 -3.10 14.32 -14.46
N LEU A 423 -4.25 14.45 -13.80
CA LEU A 423 -5.16 13.32 -13.55
C LEU A 423 -5.73 12.72 -14.84
N ALA A 424 -5.98 13.54 -15.88
CA ALA A 424 -6.40 13.07 -17.19
C ALA A 424 -5.26 12.35 -17.92
N ALA A 425 -4.03 12.89 -17.84
CA ALA A 425 -2.84 12.25 -18.39
C ALA A 425 -2.58 10.89 -17.73
N LYS A 426 -2.59 10.85 -16.40
CA LYS A 426 -2.55 9.62 -15.61
C LYS A 426 -3.65 8.66 -16.00
N ALA A 427 -4.87 9.09 -16.29
CA ALA A 427 -5.93 8.17 -16.73
C ALA A 427 -5.67 7.58 -18.14
N ALA A 428 -5.01 8.35 -19.00
CA ALA A 428 -4.72 7.99 -20.39
C ALA A 428 -3.52 7.05 -20.53
N ASP A 429 -2.50 7.20 -19.68
CA ASP A 429 -1.29 6.39 -19.76
C ASP A 429 -1.52 4.91 -19.55
N ALA A 430 -0.69 4.10 -20.21
CA ALA A 430 -0.83 2.65 -20.25
C ALA A 430 -0.01 1.95 -19.17
N CYS A 431 1.00 2.59 -18.59
CA CYS A 431 1.87 2.02 -17.56
C CYS A 431 2.09 3.02 -16.39
N TYR A 432 2.88 2.61 -15.39
CA TYR A 432 3.47 3.48 -14.36
C TYR A 432 5.01 3.42 -14.49
N PRO A 433 5.76 4.46 -14.06
CA PRO A 433 7.22 4.42 -14.11
C PRO A 433 7.80 3.32 -13.21
N SER A 434 7.39 3.27 -11.93
CA SER A 434 7.90 2.32 -10.93
C SER A 434 6.80 1.79 -10.00
N GLU A 435 7.07 0.74 -9.22
CA GLU A 435 6.12 0.30 -8.17
C GLU A 435 5.93 1.37 -7.09
N TYR A 436 6.96 2.14 -6.76
CA TYR A 436 6.90 3.23 -5.77
C TYR A 436 5.89 4.31 -6.18
N SER A 437 5.89 4.67 -7.48
CA SER A 437 4.98 5.67 -8.05
C SER A 437 3.48 5.38 -7.85
N LYS A 438 3.09 4.13 -7.54
CA LYS A 438 1.70 3.76 -7.28
C LYS A 438 1.21 4.15 -5.89
N ARG A 439 2.11 4.56 -4.99
CA ARG A 439 1.80 4.85 -3.58
C ARG A 439 0.77 5.96 -3.46
N ASN A 440 0.94 7.04 -4.21
CA ASN A 440 0.02 8.16 -4.31
C ASN A 440 0.40 9.01 -5.55
N ASP A 441 -0.39 10.03 -5.84
CA ASP A 441 -0.26 10.81 -7.07
C ASP A 441 0.90 11.82 -7.00
N VAL A 442 1.35 12.19 -5.79
CA VAL A 442 2.51 13.07 -5.62
C VAL A 442 3.82 12.31 -5.88
N GLU A 443 3.94 11.04 -5.43
CA GLU A 443 5.09 10.18 -5.79
C GLU A 443 5.11 9.89 -7.29
N LEU A 444 3.93 9.73 -7.89
CA LEU A 444 3.82 9.53 -9.33
C LEU A 444 4.38 10.73 -10.09
N PHE A 445 4.01 11.94 -9.71
CA PHE A 445 4.55 13.15 -10.33
C PHE A 445 6.09 13.21 -10.19
N ALA A 446 6.62 12.94 -8.99
CA ALA A 446 8.06 12.97 -8.78
C ALA A 446 8.81 11.94 -9.64
N GLU A 447 8.31 10.72 -9.76
CA GLU A 447 8.88 9.66 -10.61
C GLU A 447 8.76 9.95 -12.11
N ILE A 448 7.66 10.62 -12.54
CA ILE A 448 7.55 11.15 -13.90
C ILE A 448 8.60 12.25 -14.14
N GLY A 449 8.87 13.10 -13.15
CA GLY A 449 9.95 14.08 -13.16
C GLY A 449 11.33 13.46 -13.39
N VAL A 450 11.67 12.42 -12.64
CA VAL A 450 12.92 11.67 -12.84
C VAL A 450 12.99 11.07 -14.25
N THR A 451 11.91 10.39 -14.68
CA THR A 451 11.81 9.76 -16.00
C THR A 451 12.03 10.79 -17.12
N TYR A 452 11.36 11.94 -17.02
CA TYR A 452 11.47 13.05 -17.97
C TYR A 452 12.88 13.65 -18.01
N LEU A 453 13.49 13.86 -16.84
CA LEU A 453 14.83 14.41 -16.76
C LEU A 453 15.86 13.52 -17.48
N TYR A 454 15.77 12.21 -17.27
CA TYR A 454 16.62 11.24 -17.98
C TYR A 454 16.36 11.23 -19.49
N ASP A 455 15.10 11.35 -19.92
CA ASP A 455 14.73 11.38 -21.35
C ASP A 455 15.23 12.64 -22.09
N LYS A 456 15.30 13.77 -21.38
CA LYS A 456 15.68 15.07 -21.97
C LYS A 456 17.13 15.48 -21.71
N SER A 457 17.91 14.66 -20.99
CA SER A 457 19.31 14.97 -20.63
C SER A 457 20.32 14.17 -21.44
N GLY A 458 20.74 14.71 -22.59
CA GLY A 458 21.86 14.24 -23.41
C GLY A 458 21.60 12.96 -24.23
N LYS A 459 20.80 12.04 -23.69
CA LYS A 459 20.27 10.86 -24.39
C LYS A 459 18.79 10.74 -24.04
N THR A 460 18.03 10.07 -24.89
CA THR A 460 16.64 9.66 -24.63
C THR A 460 16.56 8.38 -23.82
N LEU A 461 15.39 8.06 -23.26
CA LEU A 461 15.14 6.76 -22.65
C LEU A 461 15.25 5.62 -23.66
N LEU A 462 14.84 5.86 -24.91
CA LEU A 462 14.94 4.87 -25.99
C LEU A 462 16.40 4.53 -26.30
N GLU A 463 17.28 5.53 -26.33
CA GLU A 463 18.74 5.31 -26.47
C GLU A 463 19.35 4.57 -25.28
N ARG A 464 18.75 4.68 -24.09
CA ARG A 464 19.09 3.90 -22.89
C ARG A 464 18.45 2.51 -22.85
N GLY A 465 17.65 2.16 -23.86
CA GLY A 465 17.00 0.85 -23.98
C GLY A 465 15.61 0.74 -23.34
N TYR A 466 14.97 1.86 -23.02
CA TYR A 466 13.63 1.90 -22.40
C TYR A 466 12.62 2.60 -23.31
N ASP A 467 11.53 1.91 -23.66
CA ASP A 467 10.41 2.50 -24.41
C ASP A 467 9.38 3.10 -23.44
N ALA A 468 9.44 4.42 -23.26
CA ALA A 468 8.55 5.17 -22.37
C ALA A 468 7.24 5.64 -23.04
N SER A 469 6.89 5.14 -24.24
CA SER A 469 5.66 5.53 -24.95
C SER A 469 4.38 5.28 -24.13
N CYS A 470 4.41 4.32 -23.20
CA CYS A 470 3.30 4.04 -22.30
C CYS A 470 3.06 5.11 -21.21
N LEU A 471 4.01 6.04 -21.02
CA LEU A 471 3.94 7.21 -20.13
C LEU A 471 3.79 8.54 -20.89
N SER A 472 3.52 8.48 -22.20
CA SER A 472 3.61 9.67 -23.06
C SER A 472 2.66 10.79 -22.62
N HIS A 473 1.52 10.50 -22.02
CA HIS A 473 0.58 11.54 -21.60
C HIS A 473 1.07 12.28 -20.36
N GLU A 474 1.56 11.58 -19.33
CA GLU A 474 2.09 12.19 -18.11
C GLU A 474 3.40 12.92 -18.40
N LEU A 475 4.27 12.38 -19.26
CA LEU A 475 5.49 13.06 -19.71
C LEU A 475 5.17 14.36 -20.47
N ASN A 476 4.19 14.35 -21.38
CA ASN A 476 3.76 15.56 -22.09
C ASN A 476 3.11 16.58 -21.13
N ALA A 477 2.30 16.12 -20.17
CA ALA A 477 1.70 17.02 -19.18
C ALA A 477 2.76 17.70 -18.30
N LEU A 478 3.83 16.98 -17.95
CA LEU A 478 4.98 17.58 -17.26
C LEU A 478 5.75 18.55 -18.18
N GLU A 479 5.97 18.20 -19.44
CA GLU A 479 6.62 19.06 -20.44
C GLU A 479 5.89 20.40 -20.56
N ASP A 480 4.56 20.38 -20.71
CA ASP A 480 3.73 21.57 -20.83
C ASP A 480 3.70 22.40 -19.53
N TYR A 481 3.77 21.75 -18.37
CA TYR A 481 3.72 22.41 -17.06
C TYR A 481 5.05 23.06 -16.66
N ALA A 482 6.14 22.31 -16.83
CA ALA A 482 7.44 22.58 -16.21
C ALA A 482 8.63 22.17 -17.06
N GLY A 483 8.43 21.75 -18.31
CA GLY A 483 9.48 21.18 -19.16
C GLY A 483 10.71 22.07 -19.32
N ASP A 484 10.53 23.40 -19.35
CA ASP A 484 11.63 24.38 -19.43
C ASP A 484 12.57 24.32 -18.23
N ASP A 485 12.08 24.02 -17.02
CA ASP A 485 12.91 23.91 -15.81
C ASP A 485 13.75 22.62 -15.79
N PHE A 486 13.33 21.60 -16.54
CA PHE A 486 14.03 20.32 -16.69
C PHE A 486 15.05 20.28 -17.83
N GLN A 487 15.12 21.33 -18.67
CA GLN A 487 16.10 21.39 -19.76
C GLN A 487 17.49 21.72 -19.24
N GLN A 488 18.53 21.08 -19.78
CA GLN A 488 19.93 21.39 -19.49
C GLN A 488 20.30 22.86 -19.79
N THR A 489 19.58 23.50 -20.70
CA THR A 489 19.74 24.93 -21.06
C THR A 489 18.98 25.89 -20.15
N SER A 490 18.24 25.39 -19.18
CA SER A 490 17.47 26.20 -18.22
C SER A 490 18.38 27.18 -17.46
N LYS A 491 17.77 28.21 -16.87
CA LYS A 491 18.49 29.26 -16.15
C LYS A 491 18.00 29.32 -14.72
N CYS A 492 18.92 29.57 -13.80
CA CYS A 492 18.54 29.78 -12.42
C CYS A 492 17.64 31.00 -12.26
N PHE A 493 16.62 30.89 -11.39
CA PHE A 493 15.76 32.01 -10.94
C PHE A 493 15.92 32.24 -9.43
N LYS A 494 15.57 33.43 -8.94
CA LYS A 494 15.84 33.81 -7.54
C LYS A 494 15.15 32.82 -6.59
N ARG A 495 15.96 32.07 -5.85
CA ARG A 495 15.49 31.08 -4.88
C ARG A 495 14.79 31.74 -3.70
N ARG A 496 14.04 30.94 -2.93
CA ARG A 496 13.51 31.38 -1.64
C ARG A 496 14.66 31.74 -0.69
N GLN A 497 14.33 32.54 0.32
CA GLN A 497 15.31 32.94 1.31
C GLN A 497 15.76 31.70 2.12
N ASN A 498 17.08 31.59 2.32
CA ASN A 498 17.65 30.62 3.24
C ASN A 498 17.05 30.80 4.65
N SER A 499 16.99 29.70 5.41
CA SER A 499 16.67 29.76 6.84
C SER A 499 17.66 30.68 7.57
N ARG A 500 17.21 31.25 8.69
CA ARG A 500 18.04 32.11 9.53
C ARG A 500 19.28 31.33 9.98
N VAL A 501 20.44 31.98 10.03
CA VAL A 501 21.65 31.39 10.60
C VAL A 501 21.67 31.62 12.11
N ILE A 502 21.91 30.55 12.87
CA ILE A 502 22.07 30.58 14.32
C ILE A 502 23.55 30.45 14.63
N HIS A 503 24.11 31.43 15.33
CA HIS A 503 25.51 31.44 15.72
C HIS A 503 25.71 30.77 17.09
N PRO A 504 26.88 30.17 17.37
CA PRO A 504 27.17 29.58 18.68
C PRO A 504 27.05 30.54 19.86
N THR A 505 27.12 31.86 19.61
CA THR A 505 26.94 32.92 20.61
C THR A 505 25.48 33.26 20.90
N ASP A 506 24.55 32.77 20.09
CA ASP A 506 23.14 33.10 20.20
C ASP A 506 22.50 32.34 21.38
N ALA A 507 21.64 33.01 22.14
CA ALA A 507 20.96 32.39 23.29
C ALA A 507 20.10 31.17 22.88
N GLU A 508 19.56 31.19 21.67
CA GLU A 508 18.80 30.08 21.07
C GLU A 508 19.66 28.83 20.92
N PHE A 509 20.97 28.96 20.69
CA PHE A 509 21.90 27.81 20.63
C PHE A 509 21.95 27.05 21.97
N ALA A 510 21.75 27.74 23.10
CA ALA A 510 21.73 27.15 24.43
C ALA A 510 20.34 26.65 24.87
N ASN A 511 19.26 27.24 24.35
CA ASN A 511 17.87 26.96 24.74
C ASN A 511 16.98 26.85 23.49
N LEU A 512 17.09 25.73 22.79
CA LEU A 512 16.27 25.45 21.60
C LEU A 512 14.86 25.00 22.02
N GLU A 513 13.85 25.65 21.44
CA GLU A 513 12.44 25.28 21.59
C GLU A 513 12.18 23.86 21.05
N PRO A 514 11.16 23.15 21.58
CA PRO A 514 10.74 21.87 21.01
C PRO A 514 10.35 22.00 19.54
N TYR A 515 11.01 21.23 18.68
CA TYR A 515 10.75 21.17 17.23
C TYR A 515 10.17 19.81 16.85
N ILE A 516 9.15 19.82 15.98
CA ILE A 516 8.58 18.64 15.36
C ILE A 516 8.85 18.76 13.87
N SER A 517 9.61 17.83 13.31
CA SER A 517 9.83 17.79 11.87
C SER A 517 8.53 17.45 11.14
N GLU A 518 8.26 18.19 10.08
CA GLU A 518 7.16 17.92 9.14
C GLU A 518 7.62 17.05 7.96
N VAL A 519 8.92 16.71 7.88
CA VAL A 519 9.47 15.90 6.80
C VAL A 519 9.10 14.44 6.98
N VAL A 520 8.57 13.83 5.92
CA VAL A 520 8.31 12.40 5.86
C VAL A 520 9.50 11.72 5.20
N MET A 521 10.14 10.79 5.91
CA MET A 521 11.21 9.97 5.32
C MET A 521 10.61 8.95 4.36
N GLU A 522 11.07 9.00 3.12
CA GLU A 522 10.70 8.13 2.01
C GLU A 522 11.82 7.15 1.73
N ARG A 523 11.52 5.84 1.79
CA ARG A 523 12.53 4.80 1.55
C ARG A 523 12.50 4.39 0.09
N PHE A 524 13.65 4.48 -0.55
CA PHE A 524 13.88 4.02 -1.92
C PHE A 524 14.60 2.67 -1.83
N PRO A 525 13.90 1.55 -2.04
CA PRO A 525 14.48 0.26 -1.71
C PRO A 525 15.55 -0.13 -2.74
N ASP A 526 16.78 -0.42 -2.27
CA ASP A 526 17.87 -0.99 -3.11
C ASP A 526 17.57 -2.40 -3.64
N LYS A 527 16.45 -2.99 -3.21
CA LYS A 527 15.98 -4.31 -3.62
C LYS A 527 14.52 -4.18 -4.06
N PRO A 528 14.09 -4.90 -5.11
CA PRO A 528 12.67 -4.97 -5.44
C PRO A 528 11.90 -5.32 -4.17
N ALA A 529 10.78 -4.63 -3.94
CA ALA A 529 9.87 -4.97 -2.84
C ALA A 529 9.69 -6.49 -2.85
N GLU A 530 10.00 -7.15 -1.73
CA GLU A 530 9.76 -8.59 -1.68
C GLU A 530 8.28 -8.80 -2.03
N PRO A 531 7.98 -9.67 -3.01
CA PRO A 531 6.60 -9.95 -3.36
C PRO A 531 5.89 -10.32 -2.07
N TRP A 532 4.71 -9.72 -1.85
CA TRP A 532 3.85 -9.90 -0.68
C TRP A 532 4.07 -11.28 -0.02
N ASP A 533 4.78 -11.29 1.11
CA ASP A 533 5.14 -12.53 1.80
C ASP A 533 3.94 -13.04 2.61
N TRP A 534 3.06 -13.76 1.92
CA TRP A 534 1.94 -14.48 2.51
C TRP A 534 2.39 -15.46 3.61
N ARG A 535 3.67 -15.84 3.74
CA ARG A 535 4.15 -16.68 4.85
C ARG A 535 3.92 -16.03 6.21
N GLN A 536 3.82 -14.71 6.27
CA GLN A 536 3.40 -14.00 7.49
C GLN A 536 1.93 -14.25 7.82
N GLU A 537 1.06 -14.46 6.81
CA GLU A 537 -0.34 -14.90 6.99
C GLU A 537 -0.47 -16.43 7.12
N ILE A 538 0.42 -17.27 6.54
CA ILE A 538 0.43 -18.73 6.76
C ILE A 538 0.64 -19.10 8.23
N ASN A 539 1.39 -18.29 8.97
CA ASN A 539 1.57 -18.53 10.40
C ASN A 539 0.25 -18.39 11.20
N LEU A 540 -0.83 -17.90 10.57
CA LEU A 540 -2.21 -17.95 11.08
C LEU A 540 -3.03 -19.13 10.50
N HIS A 541 -2.49 -19.91 9.56
CA HIS A 541 -3.22 -20.93 8.80
C HIS A 541 -2.57 -22.33 8.77
N ARG A 542 -1.41 -22.52 9.42
CA ARG A 542 -0.90 -23.87 9.76
C ARG A 542 -1.55 -24.37 11.05
N GLY A 543 -2.78 -24.85 10.89
CA GLY A 543 -3.55 -25.68 11.83
C GLY A 543 -4.33 -26.72 11.06
#